data_AF-A0AAN7YJ70-F1
#
_entry.id   AF-A0AAN7YJ70-F1
#
_cell.length_a   1.000
_cell.length_b   1.000
_cell.length_c   1.000
_cell.angle_alpha   90.00
_cell.angle_beta   90.00
_cell.angle_gamma   90.00
#
_symmetry.space_group_name_H-M   'P 1'
#
loop_
_entity.id
_entity.type
_entity.pdbx_description
1 polymer ?
#
loop_
_entity_poly.entity_id
_entity_poly.type
_entity_poly.pdbx_seq_one_letter_code
_entity_poly.pdbx_strand_id
1 'polypeptide(L)'
;MGTRHLILVWYKGKWAVAQYGQYDGYPTCQGRDIIDFITNNDFGPRRGDPNSDQAEVTKASASETPPKDNIAALKLALDNNMVKCPDDEQSDAAEPSFSRTISAGVLSSIAYAKNQVSIVREVEFVTDYLFCEWAYVIDLDKNVFEIYSDKESKDEKPGRFDDLKDVKSTPYRPAMLASRTFEQLARMKADRKDKLFCSKIEAMRCGDEEEVEVEEEEGVANNGGID
;
A
#
# COMPACT_ATOMS: atom_id res chain seq x y z
N MET A 1 0.53 -9.43 -20.00
CA MET A 1 1.39 -9.55 -18.80
C MET A 1 1.30 -8.22 -18.08
N GLY A 2 1.03 -8.22 -16.78
CA GLY A 2 0.89 -6.99 -15.98
C GLY A 2 1.69 -7.10 -14.69
N THR A 3 2.05 -5.97 -14.10
CA THR A 3 2.84 -5.90 -12.87
C THR A 3 2.07 -6.47 -11.69
N ARG A 4 2.64 -7.47 -11.01
CA ARG A 4 2.00 -8.15 -9.88
C ARG A 4 2.56 -7.65 -8.56
N HIS A 5 1.67 -7.49 -7.59
CA HIS A 5 2.02 -6.84 -6.34
C HIS A 5 1.13 -7.30 -5.18
N LEU A 6 1.51 -6.89 -3.96
CA LEU A 6 0.71 -7.07 -2.75
C LEU A 6 0.37 -5.74 -2.08
N ILE A 7 -0.87 -5.65 -1.61
CA ILE A 7 -1.30 -4.64 -0.64
C ILE A 7 -1.45 -5.33 0.72
N LEU A 8 -0.55 -5.00 1.64
CA LEU A 8 -0.48 -5.57 2.98
C LEU A 8 -0.87 -4.54 4.03
N VAL A 9 -1.65 -4.96 5.02
CA VAL A 9 -1.96 -4.17 6.21
C VAL A 9 -1.49 -4.93 7.44
N TRP A 10 -0.60 -4.31 8.22
CA TRP A 10 -0.16 -4.83 9.51
C TRP A 10 -0.91 -4.10 10.63
N TYR A 11 -1.56 -4.85 11.52
CA TYR A 11 -2.33 -4.28 12.61
C TYR A 11 -2.45 -5.24 13.80
N LYS A 12 -2.23 -4.73 15.01
CA LYS A 12 -2.23 -5.49 16.27
C LYS A 12 -1.30 -6.70 16.22
N GLY A 13 -0.10 -6.52 15.69
CA GLY A 13 0.93 -7.56 15.66
C GLY A 13 0.68 -8.71 14.69
N LYS A 14 -0.20 -8.54 13.69
CA LYS A 14 -0.48 -9.54 12.65
C LYS A 14 -0.72 -8.90 11.29
N TRP A 15 -0.51 -9.68 10.23
CA TRP A 15 -1.01 -9.36 8.89
C TRP A 15 -2.54 -9.40 8.94
N ALA A 16 -3.19 -8.25 8.82
CA ALA A 16 -4.64 -8.11 8.81
C ALA A 16 -5.21 -8.21 7.39
N VAL A 17 -4.46 -7.70 6.39
CA VAL A 17 -4.74 -7.81 4.96
C VAL A 17 -3.47 -8.21 4.22
N ALA A 18 -3.60 -9.04 3.20
CA ALA A 18 -2.52 -9.37 2.26
C ALA A 18 -3.13 -9.71 0.90
N GLN A 19 -3.60 -8.67 0.21
CA GLN A 19 -4.36 -8.79 -1.01
C GLN A 19 -3.45 -8.81 -2.23
N TYR A 20 -3.54 -9.86 -3.04
CA TYR A 20 -2.91 -9.92 -4.36
C TYR A 20 -3.55 -8.92 -5.31
N GLY A 21 -2.71 -8.22 -6.07
CA GLY A 21 -3.09 -7.34 -7.17
C GLY A 21 -2.29 -7.65 -8.43
N GLN A 22 -2.93 -7.44 -9.57
CA GLN A 22 -2.36 -7.61 -10.90
C GLN A 22 -2.65 -6.34 -11.73
N TYR A 23 -1.68 -5.98 -12.56
CA TYR A 23 -1.65 -4.76 -13.37
C TYR A 23 -1.30 -3.50 -12.56
N ASP A 24 -0.60 -2.57 -13.23
CA ASP A 24 -0.23 -1.25 -12.72
C ASP A 24 0.29 -1.22 -11.28
N GLY A 25 1.04 -2.25 -10.88
CA GLY A 25 1.58 -2.44 -9.53
C GLY A 25 2.73 -1.50 -9.17
N TYR A 26 3.04 -0.51 -9.98
CA TYR A 26 4.15 0.41 -9.77
C TYR A 26 3.85 1.48 -8.70
N PRO A 27 4.86 2.01 -7.98
CA PRO A 27 4.68 3.07 -6.98
C PRO A 27 3.91 4.29 -7.47
N THR A 28 4.08 4.70 -8.74
CA THR A 28 3.39 5.85 -9.35
C THR A 28 1.89 5.61 -9.56
N CYS A 29 1.47 4.35 -9.58
CA CYS A 29 0.07 3.92 -9.58
C CYS A 29 -0.36 3.52 -8.15
N GLN A 30 -0.11 2.28 -7.74
CA GLN A 30 -0.63 1.78 -6.45
C GLN A 30 -0.05 2.50 -5.25
N GLY A 31 1.25 2.81 -5.25
CA GLY A 31 1.87 3.54 -4.15
C GLY A 31 1.22 4.92 -3.94
N ARG A 32 0.85 5.58 -5.04
CA ARG A 32 0.17 6.87 -5.01
C ARG A 32 -1.28 6.75 -4.54
N ASP A 33 -2.00 5.73 -4.97
CA ASP A 33 -3.38 5.48 -4.53
C ASP A 33 -3.42 5.16 -3.02
N ILE A 34 -2.41 4.47 -2.50
CA ILE A 34 -2.25 4.25 -1.05
C ILE A 34 -1.92 5.56 -0.33
N ILE A 35 -1.06 6.42 -0.88
CA ILE A 35 -0.79 7.76 -0.31
C ILE A 35 -2.08 8.58 -0.29
N ASP A 36 -2.88 8.54 -1.36
CA ASP A 36 -4.17 9.22 -1.46
C ASP A 36 -5.14 8.70 -0.38
N PHE A 37 -5.19 7.38 -0.17
CA PHE A 37 -5.94 6.77 0.92
C PHE A 37 -5.48 7.26 2.30
N ILE A 38 -4.18 7.17 2.61
CA ILE A 38 -3.63 7.54 3.91
C ILE A 38 -3.89 9.02 4.22
N THR A 39 -3.83 9.88 3.20
CA THR A 39 -3.95 11.34 3.33
C THR A 39 -5.38 11.86 3.14
N ASN A 40 -6.38 10.97 3.12
CA ASN A 40 -7.80 11.30 3.01
C ASN A 40 -8.15 12.14 1.76
N ASN A 41 -7.43 11.91 0.67
CA ASN A 41 -7.71 12.53 -0.63
C ASN A 41 -8.63 11.65 -1.47
N ASP A 42 -9.38 12.27 -2.37
CA ASP A 42 -10.35 11.57 -3.22
C ASP A 42 -9.64 10.51 -4.09
N PHE A 43 -10.20 9.29 -4.05
CA PHE A 43 -9.91 8.24 -5.01
C PHE A 43 -10.45 8.65 -6.38
N GLY A 44 -9.54 8.94 -7.32
CA GLY A 44 -9.91 8.94 -8.72
C GLY A 44 -9.74 7.52 -9.28
N PRO A 45 -10.70 6.95 -10.02
CA PRO A 45 -10.42 5.78 -10.84
C PRO A 45 -9.32 6.16 -11.85
N ARG A 46 -8.09 5.71 -11.62
CA ARG A 46 -7.00 5.89 -12.58
C ARG A 46 -7.05 4.74 -13.58
N ARG A 47 -7.20 5.14 -14.84
CA ARG A 47 -7.33 4.28 -16.02
C ARG A 47 -6.18 3.28 -16.11
N GLY A 48 -6.51 2.00 -16.15
CA GLY A 48 -5.57 0.91 -16.43
C GLY A 48 -6.15 -0.20 -17.32
N ASP A 49 -7.46 -0.22 -17.57
CA ASP A 49 -8.07 -1.26 -18.41
C ASP A 49 -8.57 -0.67 -19.74
N PRO A 50 -7.81 -0.79 -20.85
CA PRO A 50 -8.31 -0.44 -22.18
C PRO A 50 -9.42 -1.38 -22.67
N ASN A 51 -9.78 -2.41 -21.90
CA ASN A 51 -10.81 -3.39 -22.25
C ASN A 51 -11.89 -3.58 -21.17
N SER A 52 -11.96 -2.71 -20.14
CA SER A 52 -13.13 -2.66 -19.27
C SER A 52 -14.23 -1.86 -19.97
N ASP A 53 -14.92 -2.50 -20.90
CA ASP A 53 -16.27 -2.08 -21.25
C ASP A 53 -17.08 -1.99 -19.96
N GLN A 54 -17.42 -0.77 -19.58
CA GLN A 54 -18.50 -0.38 -18.68
C GLN A 54 -18.88 -1.42 -17.61
N ALA A 55 -18.00 -1.67 -16.65
CA ALA A 55 -18.51 -1.94 -15.31
C ALA A 55 -18.84 -0.57 -14.72
N GLU A 56 -20.11 -0.18 -14.82
CA GLU A 56 -20.68 0.84 -13.95
C GLU A 56 -20.24 0.50 -12.52
N VAL A 57 -19.20 1.18 -12.02
CA VAL A 57 -19.05 1.37 -10.59
C VAL A 57 -20.29 2.15 -10.23
N THR A 58 -21.30 1.38 -9.81
CA THR A 58 -22.57 1.86 -9.33
C THR A 58 -22.29 3.11 -8.52
N LYS A 59 -22.89 4.22 -8.95
CA LYS A 59 -23.21 5.33 -8.06
C LYS A 59 -24.14 4.78 -6.98
N ALA A 60 -23.58 3.98 -6.07
CA ALA A 60 -24.24 3.50 -4.89
C ALA A 60 -24.30 4.72 -3.96
N SER A 61 -25.42 5.44 -4.10
CA SER A 61 -26.04 6.27 -3.08
C SER A 61 -25.08 7.16 -2.29
N ALA A 62 -25.05 8.44 -2.66
CA ALA A 62 -24.77 9.50 -1.71
C ALA A 62 -25.78 9.40 -0.55
N SER A 63 -25.43 8.64 0.49
CA SER A 63 -26.06 8.67 1.80
C SER A 63 -24.94 8.77 2.83
N GLU A 64 -24.88 9.93 3.46
CA GLU A 64 -24.09 10.27 4.66
C GLU A 64 -22.60 9.97 4.54
N THR A 65 -21.82 11.03 4.23
CA THR A 65 -20.36 10.98 4.12
C THR A 65 -19.77 10.27 5.33
N PRO A 66 -19.18 9.08 5.17
CA PRO A 66 -18.49 8.42 6.27
C PRO A 66 -17.30 9.31 6.69
N PRO A 67 -16.81 9.16 7.94
CA PRO A 67 -15.77 10.02 8.48
C PRO A 67 -14.61 10.14 7.49
N LYS A 68 -14.17 11.37 7.19
CA LYS A 68 -13.06 11.69 6.27
C LYS A 68 -11.69 11.17 6.76
N ASP A 69 -11.67 10.26 7.73
CA ASP A 69 -10.44 9.64 8.23
C ASP A 69 -10.43 8.17 7.80
N ASN A 70 -9.81 7.93 6.65
CA ASN A 70 -9.67 6.63 6.01
C ASN A 70 -8.91 5.64 6.91
N ILE A 71 -7.88 6.12 7.63
CA ILE A 71 -7.10 5.29 8.56
C ILE A 71 -7.94 4.89 9.77
N ALA A 72 -8.69 5.83 10.35
CA ALA A 72 -9.59 5.52 11.46
C ALA A 72 -10.71 4.56 11.02
N ALA A 73 -11.28 4.77 9.84
CA ALA A 73 -12.30 3.90 9.25
C ALA A 73 -11.74 2.47 9.02
N LEU A 74 -10.52 2.36 8.48
CA LEU A 74 -9.86 1.06 8.30
C LEU A 74 -9.60 0.36 9.63
N LYS A 75 -9.05 1.06 10.63
CA LYS A 75 -8.82 0.51 11.98
C LYS A 75 -10.12 0.00 12.60
N LEU A 76 -11.19 0.80 12.51
CA LEU A 76 -12.52 0.43 13.01
C LEU A 76 -13.09 -0.80 12.29
N ALA A 77 -12.96 -0.87 10.96
CA ALA A 77 -13.40 -2.01 10.18
C ALA A 77 -12.64 -3.29 10.57
N LEU A 78 -11.32 -3.20 10.75
CA LEU A 78 -10.50 -4.33 11.20
C LEU A 78 -10.86 -4.76 12.62
N ASP A 79 -11.14 -3.82 13.53
CA ASP A 79 -11.57 -4.11 14.89
C ASP A 79 -12.94 -4.79 14.95
N ASN A 80 -13.83 -4.44 14.02
CA ASN A 80 -15.14 -5.06 13.86
C ASN A 80 -15.11 -6.38 13.06
N ASN A 81 -13.93 -6.93 12.76
CA ASN A 81 -13.75 -8.14 11.94
C ASN A 81 -14.49 -8.07 10.59
N MET A 82 -14.40 -6.92 9.90
CA MET A 82 -14.99 -6.72 8.57
C MET A 82 -14.23 -7.47 7.47
N VAL A 83 -13.07 -8.04 7.76
CA VAL A 83 -12.30 -8.85 6.82
C VAL A 83 -12.56 -10.32 7.08
N LYS A 84 -13.06 -11.03 6.07
CA LYS A 84 -13.23 -12.48 6.07
C LYS A 84 -12.19 -13.10 5.15
N CYS A 85 -11.57 -14.21 5.54
CA CYS A 85 -10.78 -15.04 4.64
C CYS A 85 -11.56 -16.35 4.47
N PRO A 86 -12.36 -16.50 3.40
CA PRO A 86 -13.09 -17.73 3.19
C PRO A 86 -12.12 -18.87 2.86
N ASP A 87 -12.48 -20.07 3.30
CA ASP A 87 -11.88 -21.29 2.79
C ASP A 87 -12.30 -21.47 1.32
N ASP A 88 -11.51 -22.22 0.54
CA ASP A 88 -11.67 -22.37 -0.92
C ASP A 88 -13.13 -22.69 -1.34
N GLU A 89 -13.85 -23.48 -0.53
CA GLU A 89 -15.24 -23.90 -0.79
C GLU A 89 -16.30 -22.79 -0.61
N GLN A 90 -15.96 -21.68 0.04
CA GLN A 90 -16.88 -20.57 0.37
C GLN A 90 -16.54 -19.27 -0.37
N SER A 91 -15.56 -19.32 -1.27
CA SER A 91 -15.20 -18.18 -2.11
C SER A 91 -16.24 -18.01 -3.22
N ASP A 92 -17.07 -16.97 -3.10
CA ASP A 92 -17.90 -16.56 -4.23
C ASP A 92 -17.00 -15.79 -5.21
N ALA A 93 -16.65 -16.42 -6.33
CA ALA A 93 -15.77 -15.83 -7.35
C ALA A 93 -16.30 -14.50 -7.92
N ALA A 94 -17.56 -14.14 -7.64
CA ALA A 94 -18.17 -12.86 -8.00
C ALA A 94 -17.92 -11.72 -6.99
N GLU A 95 -17.29 -11.96 -5.83
CA GLU A 95 -16.97 -10.88 -4.89
C GLU A 95 -15.93 -9.90 -5.48
N PRO A 96 -16.22 -8.59 -5.54
CA PRO A 96 -15.32 -7.59 -6.15
C PRO A 96 -13.93 -7.55 -5.50
N SER A 97 -13.80 -7.92 -4.24
CA SER A 97 -12.53 -7.99 -3.50
C SER A 97 -11.61 -9.12 -3.95
N PHE A 98 -12.13 -10.15 -4.63
CA PHE A 98 -11.30 -11.14 -5.31
C PHE A 98 -10.84 -10.69 -6.70
N SER A 99 -11.32 -9.54 -7.19
CA SER A 99 -10.82 -9.02 -8.45
C SER A 99 -9.33 -8.72 -8.31
N ARG A 100 -8.54 -9.31 -9.20
CA ARG A 100 -7.11 -9.03 -9.31
C ARG A 100 -6.82 -7.58 -9.67
N THR A 101 -7.84 -6.81 -10.09
CA THR A 101 -7.74 -5.39 -10.41
C THR A 101 -8.06 -4.47 -9.24
N ILE A 102 -8.53 -5.00 -8.09
CA ILE A 102 -8.94 -4.15 -6.96
C ILE A 102 -7.75 -3.41 -6.35
N SER A 103 -6.60 -4.09 -6.26
CA SER A 103 -5.31 -3.54 -5.82
C SER A 103 -5.46 -2.64 -4.58
N ALA A 104 -4.95 -1.40 -4.59
CA ALA A 104 -5.07 -0.48 -3.45
C ALA A 104 -6.53 -0.14 -3.07
N GLY A 105 -7.49 -0.33 -3.98
CA GLY A 105 -8.92 -0.14 -3.73
C GLY A 105 -9.49 -1.03 -2.62
N VAL A 106 -8.83 -2.15 -2.30
CA VAL A 106 -9.23 -3.04 -1.18
C VAL A 106 -9.25 -2.28 0.16
N LEU A 107 -8.39 -1.27 0.33
CA LEU A 107 -8.32 -0.46 1.54
C LEU A 107 -9.65 0.28 1.77
N SER A 108 -10.18 0.90 0.72
CA SER A 108 -11.48 1.59 0.76
C SER A 108 -12.64 0.61 0.87
N SER A 109 -12.57 -0.52 0.15
CA SER A 109 -13.58 -1.56 0.24
C SER A 109 -13.75 -2.07 1.67
N ILE A 110 -12.66 -2.23 2.43
CA ILE A 110 -12.69 -2.64 3.84
C ILE A 110 -13.13 -1.48 4.73
N ALA A 111 -12.51 -0.30 4.60
CA ALA A 111 -12.74 0.85 5.48
C ALA A 111 -14.20 1.32 5.49
N TYR A 112 -14.89 1.22 4.35
CA TYR A 112 -16.27 1.69 4.16
C TYR A 112 -17.26 0.55 3.91
N ALA A 113 -16.88 -0.69 4.22
CA ALA A 113 -17.72 -1.84 4.02
C ALA A 113 -18.99 -1.76 4.88
N LYS A 114 -20.15 -2.07 4.29
CA LYS A 114 -21.41 -2.30 5.05
C LYS A 114 -21.53 -3.73 5.56
N ASN A 115 -20.90 -4.67 4.85
CA ASN A 115 -20.88 -6.10 5.14
C ASN A 115 -19.42 -6.59 5.14
N GLN A 116 -19.16 -7.79 5.64
CA GLN A 116 -17.81 -8.37 5.58
C GLN A 116 -17.30 -8.42 4.13
N VAL A 117 -16.01 -8.13 3.97
CA VAL A 117 -15.27 -8.19 2.71
C VAL A 117 -14.41 -9.44 2.73
N SER A 118 -14.62 -10.33 1.76
CA SER A 118 -13.78 -11.51 1.65
C SER A 118 -12.47 -11.17 0.94
N ILE A 119 -11.33 -11.54 1.52
CA ILE A 119 -10.01 -11.41 0.89
C ILE A 119 -9.28 -12.74 0.92
N VAL A 120 -8.47 -13.00 -0.10
CA VAL A 120 -7.46 -14.07 -0.05
C VAL A 120 -6.21 -13.49 0.58
N ARG A 121 -5.73 -14.12 1.65
CA ARG A 121 -4.56 -13.67 2.40
C ARG A 121 -3.32 -14.40 1.86
N GLU A 122 -2.58 -13.75 0.97
CA GLU A 122 -1.43 -14.34 0.28
C GLU A 122 -0.10 -13.68 0.74
N VAL A 123 0.18 -13.70 2.04
CA VAL A 123 1.39 -13.03 2.58
C VAL A 123 2.65 -13.64 1.97
N GLU A 124 2.68 -14.96 1.78
CA GLU A 124 3.80 -15.70 1.25
C GLU A 124 4.14 -15.31 -0.20
N PHE A 125 3.22 -14.73 -0.96
CA PHE A 125 3.50 -14.29 -2.33
C PHE A 125 4.60 -13.21 -2.39
N VAL A 126 4.84 -12.45 -1.31
CA VAL A 126 5.94 -11.48 -1.23
C VAL A 126 7.33 -12.12 -1.42
N THR A 127 7.40 -13.43 -1.21
CA THR A 127 8.63 -14.23 -1.26
C THR A 127 8.87 -14.85 -2.64
N ASP A 128 7.89 -14.75 -3.54
CA ASP A 128 8.03 -15.14 -4.93
C ASP A 128 8.73 -14.03 -5.71
N TYR A 129 10.06 -14.01 -5.67
CA TYR A 129 10.85 -12.98 -6.34
C TYR A 129 10.75 -13.01 -7.88
N LEU A 130 10.19 -14.08 -8.46
CA LEU A 130 9.98 -14.16 -9.89
C LEU A 130 8.70 -13.43 -10.30
N PHE A 131 7.68 -13.45 -9.43
CA PHE A 131 6.35 -12.98 -9.77
C PHE A 131 5.88 -11.78 -8.94
N CYS A 132 6.26 -11.65 -7.67
CA CYS A 132 5.95 -10.49 -6.85
C CYS A 132 6.95 -9.36 -7.14
N GLU A 133 6.52 -8.37 -7.90
CA GLU A 133 7.37 -7.26 -8.30
C GLU A 133 7.38 -6.12 -7.28
N TRP A 134 6.29 -5.93 -6.54
CA TRP A 134 6.16 -4.87 -5.54
C TRP A 134 5.33 -5.34 -4.34
N ALA A 135 5.66 -4.87 -3.15
CA ALA A 135 4.83 -5.05 -1.98
C ALA A 135 4.72 -3.77 -1.17
N TYR A 136 3.50 -3.44 -0.80
CA TYR A 136 3.15 -2.22 -0.09
C TYR A 136 2.65 -2.59 1.29
N VAL A 137 3.31 -2.10 2.34
CA VAL A 137 2.92 -2.38 3.72
C VAL A 137 2.40 -1.09 4.37
N ILE A 138 1.14 -1.14 4.78
CA ILE A 138 0.53 -0.13 5.66
C ILE A 138 0.61 -0.67 7.08
N ASP A 139 1.55 -0.17 7.86
CA ASP A 139 1.73 -0.55 9.27
C ASP A 139 0.93 0.40 10.16
N LEU A 140 -0.22 -0.06 10.61
CA LEU A 140 -1.16 0.70 11.43
C LEU A 140 -0.74 0.79 12.90
N ASP A 141 0.18 -0.08 13.35
CA ASP A 141 0.74 -0.06 14.70
C ASP A 141 1.79 1.04 14.83
N LYS A 142 2.61 1.21 13.79
CA LYS A 142 3.68 2.23 13.73
C LYS A 142 3.29 3.50 12.97
N ASN A 143 2.14 3.50 12.30
CA ASN A 143 1.69 4.55 11.37
C ASN A 143 2.73 4.86 10.29
N VAL A 144 3.27 3.81 9.66
CA VAL A 144 4.23 3.92 8.55
C VAL A 144 3.71 3.23 7.30
N PHE A 145 4.06 3.81 6.16
CA PHE A 145 3.91 3.21 4.84
C PHE A 145 5.28 2.81 4.33
N GLU A 146 5.40 1.54 3.94
CA GLU A 146 6.65 0.96 3.47
C GLU A 146 6.47 0.37 2.07
N ILE A 147 7.48 0.52 1.24
CA ILE A 147 7.52 0.00 -0.13
C ILE A 147 8.68 -0.98 -0.22
N TYR A 148 8.38 -2.19 -0.68
CA TYR A 148 9.32 -3.27 -0.87
C TYR A 148 9.37 -3.68 -2.34
N SER A 149 10.56 -4.05 -2.78
CA SER A 149 10.86 -4.61 -4.09
C SER A 149 12.13 -5.45 -3.98
N ASP A 150 12.38 -6.30 -4.97
CA ASP A 150 13.62 -7.06 -5.10
C ASP A 150 13.91 -7.92 -3.86
N LYS A 151 15.20 -8.20 -3.59
CA LYS A 151 15.63 -9.07 -2.50
C LYS A 151 16.90 -8.56 -1.83
N GLU A 152 16.97 -8.73 -0.51
CA GLU A 152 18.15 -8.44 0.32
C GLU A 152 18.56 -9.66 1.15
N SER A 153 19.81 -9.69 1.63
CA SER A 153 20.29 -10.76 2.52
C SER A 153 19.72 -10.62 3.93
N LYS A 154 19.49 -11.75 4.59
CA LYS A 154 19.08 -11.81 6.00
C LYS A 154 20.21 -11.56 7.00
N ASP A 155 21.46 -11.63 6.56
CA ASP A 155 22.64 -11.64 7.44
C ASP A 155 22.85 -10.32 8.19
N GLU A 156 22.17 -9.24 7.78
CA GLU A 156 22.40 -7.92 8.34
C GLU A 156 21.62 -7.70 9.65
N LYS A 157 20.31 -7.94 9.65
CA LYS A 157 19.37 -7.66 10.78
C LYS A 157 18.08 -8.46 10.60
N PRO A 158 17.31 -8.76 11.66
CA PRO A 158 15.99 -9.37 11.51
C PRO A 158 15.01 -8.42 10.81
N GLY A 159 14.22 -8.96 9.89
CA GLY A 159 13.22 -8.26 9.08
C GLY A 159 11.82 -8.81 9.28
N ARG A 160 10.78 -8.02 8.97
CA ARG A 160 9.38 -8.37 9.23
C ARG A 160 8.85 -9.57 8.45
N PHE A 161 9.58 -10.02 7.44
CA PHE A 161 9.22 -11.16 6.60
C PHE A 161 10.02 -12.44 6.93
N ASP A 162 10.93 -12.40 7.91
CA ASP A 162 11.82 -13.52 8.23
C ASP A 162 11.09 -14.79 8.66
N ASP A 163 9.89 -14.63 9.24
CA ASP A 163 9.08 -15.74 9.75
C ASP A 163 8.24 -16.46 8.68
N LEU A 164 8.20 -15.96 7.43
CA LEU A 164 7.43 -16.58 6.36
C LEU A 164 8.04 -17.92 5.91
N LYS A 165 7.17 -18.88 5.56
CA LYS A 165 7.55 -20.28 5.29
C LYS A 165 8.63 -20.41 4.22
N ASP A 166 8.46 -19.74 3.08
CA ASP A 166 9.40 -19.80 1.97
C ASP A 166 10.65 -18.94 2.22
N VAL A 167 10.50 -17.86 3.00
CA VAL A 167 11.64 -17.06 3.45
C VAL A 167 12.57 -17.95 4.25
N LYS A 168 12.11 -18.77 5.20
CA LYS A 168 12.99 -19.61 6.06
C LYS A 168 13.98 -20.48 5.30
N SER A 169 13.65 -20.95 4.08
CA SER A 169 14.55 -21.77 3.26
C SER A 169 15.55 -21.00 2.40
N THR A 170 15.35 -19.70 2.17
CA THR A 170 16.26 -18.87 1.37
C THR A 170 17.08 -17.93 2.26
N PRO A 171 18.29 -17.53 1.84
CA PRO A 171 19.06 -16.51 2.56
C PRO A 171 18.54 -15.09 2.32
N TYR A 172 17.43 -14.94 1.58
CA TYR A 172 16.91 -13.67 1.11
C TYR A 172 15.56 -13.33 1.73
N ARG A 173 15.22 -12.05 1.68
CA ARG A 173 13.89 -11.50 1.99
C ARG A 173 13.59 -10.30 1.08
N PRO A 174 12.33 -9.83 1.01
CA PRO A 174 12.00 -8.61 0.26
C PRO A 174 12.82 -7.41 0.76
N ALA A 175 13.44 -6.66 -0.15
CA ALA A 175 14.21 -5.48 0.22
C ALA A 175 13.29 -4.28 0.44
N MET A 176 13.53 -3.52 1.50
CA MET A 176 12.76 -2.30 1.76
C MET A 176 13.39 -1.13 1.00
N LEU A 177 12.66 -0.56 0.04
CA LEU A 177 13.13 0.61 -0.71
C LEU A 177 12.78 1.93 -0.01
N ALA A 178 11.65 1.98 0.69
CA ALA A 178 11.23 3.19 1.38
C ALA A 178 10.39 2.90 2.62
N SER A 179 10.47 3.82 3.58
CA SER A 179 9.57 3.91 4.73
C SER A 179 9.28 5.39 5.03
N ARG A 180 8.00 5.73 5.20
CA ARG A 180 7.54 7.09 5.57
C ARG A 180 6.42 6.99 6.59
N THR A 181 6.45 7.88 7.57
CA THR A 181 5.32 8.03 8.49
C THR A 181 4.12 8.63 7.77
N PHE A 182 2.90 8.34 8.25
CA PHE A 182 1.69 8.94 7.69
C PHE A 182 1.71 10.48 7.75
N GLU A 183 2.34 11.04 8.78
CA GLU A 183 2.54 12.49 8.91
C GLU A 183 3.46 13.05 7.82
N GLN A 184 4.60 12.40 7.56
CA GLN A 184 5.48 12.79 6.46
C GLN A 184 4.75 12.71 5.11
N LEU A 185 3.96 11.67 4.87
CA LEU A 185 3.16 11.54 3.66
C LEU A 185 2.14 12.66 3.51
N ALA A 186 1.46 13.06 4.59
CA ALA A 186 0.51 14.17 4.58
C ALA A 186 1.18 15.49 4.18
N ARG A 187 2.37 15.77 4.73
CA ARG A 187 3.17 16.95 4.34
C ARG A 187 3.62 16.88 2.88
N MET A 188 4.15 15.72 2.45
CA MET A 188 4.56 15.51 1.05
C MET A 188 3.40 15.73 0.08
N LYS A 189 2.18 15.34 0.47
CA LYS A 189 0.99 15.53 -0.35
C LYS A 189 0.58 16.99 -0.44
N ALA A 190 0.63 17.72 0.67
CA ALA A 190 0.41 19.17 0.70
C ALA A 190 1.39 19.90 -0.24
N ASP A 191 2.66 19.47 -0.23
CA ASP A 191 3.72 20.01 -1.10
C ASP A 191 3.69 19.48 -2.54
N ARG A 192 2.75 18.58 -2.89
CA ARG A 192 2.65 17.93 -4.22
C ARG A 192 3.90 17.13 -4.61
N LYS A 193 4.67 16.67 -3.62
CA LYS A 193 5.90 15.86 -3.76
C LYS A 193 5.62 14.35 -3.84
N ASP A 194 4.36 13.91 -3.69
CA ASP A 194 3.94 12.51 -3.76
C ASP A 194 4.34 11.82 -5.07
N LYS A 195 4.13 12.50 -6.20
CA LYS A 195 4.51 11.99 -7.52
C LYS A 195 6.02 11.77 -7.63
N LEU A 196 6.80 12.78 -7.21
CA LEU A 196 8.25 12.73 -7.29
C LEU A 196 8.81 11.61 -6.41
N PHE A 197 8.24 11.42 -5.22
CA PHE A 197 8.61 10.31 -4.35
C PHE A 197 8.38 8.96 -5.04
N CYS A 198 7.19 8.71 -5.57
CA CYS A 198 6.90 7.45 -6.25
C CYS A 198 7.83 7.21 -7.46
N SER A 199 8.08 8.24 -8.28
CA SER A 199 9.00 8.14 -9.41
C SER A 199 10.44 7.88 -8.97
N LYS A 200 10.90 8.48 -7.86
CA LYS A 200 12.23 8.19 -7.30
C LYS A 200 12.36 6.73 -6.86
N ILE A 201 11.33 6.16 -6.23
CA ILE A 201 11.34 4.74 -5.82
C ILE A 201 11.39 3.81 -7.03
N GLU A 202 10.71 4.14 -8.11
CA GLU A 202 10.81 3.38 -9.37
C GLU A 202 12.21 3.46 -9.98
N ALA A 203 12.82 4.65 -10.01
CA ALA A 203 14.17 4.84 -10.54
C ALA A 203 15.23 4.08 -9.72
N MET A 204 15.11 4.06 -8.38
CA MET A 204 15.99 3.29 -7.49
C MET A 204 16.02 1.81 -7.86
N ARG A 205 14.88 1.23 -8.26
CA ARG A 205 14.81 -0.16 -8.70
C ARG A 205 15.50 -0.40 -10.04
N CYS A 206 15.44 0.56 -10.96
CA CYS A 206 16.08 0.44 -12.28
C CYS A 206 17.61 0.62 -12.23
N GLY A 207 18.17 1.10 -11.10
CA GLY A 207 19.59 1.46 -11.00
C GLY A 207 19.92 2.81 -11.64
N ASP A 208 18.90 3.62 -11.96
CA ASP A 208 19.04 4.96 -12.52
C ASP A 208 19.18 5.97 -11.36
N GLU A 209 20.34 6.00 -10.72
CA GLU A 209 20.70 7.04 -9.75
C GLU A 209 21.06 8.34 -10.49
N GLU A 210 20.08 9.06 -11.02
CA GLU A 210 20.27 10.50 -11.22
C GLU A 210 20.16 11.18 -9.84
N GLU A 211 21.28 11.67 -9.33
CA GLU A 211 21.38 12.51 -8.13
C GLU A 211 20.47 13.74 -8.27
N VAL A 212 19.21 13.63 -7.86
CA VAL A 212 18.36 14.80 -7.66
C VAL A 212 18.72 15.37 -6.29
N GLU A 213 19.72 16.26 -6.26
CA GLU A 213 20.06 17.12 -5.13
C GLU A 213 18.76 17.70 -4.54
N VAL A 214 18.52 17.41 -3.27
CA VAL A 214 17.48 18.07 -2.50
C VAL A 214 18.19 19.14 -1.69
N GLU A 215 17.98 20.41 -2.04
CA GLU A 215 18.29 21.51 -1.14
C GLU A 215 17.48 21.29 0.15
N GLU A 216 18.16 20.86 1.21
CA GLU A 216 17.65 20.99 2.56
C GLU A 216 17.70 22.49 2.90
N GLU A 217 16.57 23.18 2.78
CA GLU A 217 16.41 24.49 3.42
C GLU A 217 16.44 24.29 4.94
N GLU A 218 17.64 24.30 5.51
CA GLU A 218 17.83 24.55 6.94
C GLU A 218 17.40 25.98 7.23
N GLY A 219 16.20 26.12 7.82
CA GLY A 219 15.77 27.36 8.44
C GLY A 219 16.68 27.70 9.62
N VAL A 220 17.74 28.47 9.36
CA VAL A 220 18.55 29.10 10.40
C VAL A 220 17.71 30.19 11.07
N ALA A 221 17.12 29.86 12.22
CA ALA A 221 16.55 30.84 13.14
C ALA A 221 17.70 31.67 13.73
N ASN A 222 17.93 32.85 13.16
CA ASN A 222 18.92 33.79 13.66
C ASN A 222 18.35 34.52 14.89
N ASN A 223 18.74 34.08 16.08
CA ASN A 223 18.55 34.81 17.33
C ASN A 223 19.61 35.93 17.42
N GLY A 224 19.20 37.18 17.24
CA GLY A 224 19.90 38.37 17.71
C GLY A 224 18.83 39.38 18.08
N GLY A 225 18.58 39.69 19.35
CA GLY A 225 19.56 40.26 20.27
C GLY A 225 19.42 41.77 20.18
N ILE A 226 18.35 42.30 20.80
CA ILE A 226 18.18 43.73 21.05
C ILE A 226 18.91 44.01 22.35
N ASP A 227 20.03 44.74 22.25
CA ASP A 227 20.57 45.62 23.29
C ASP A 227 21.19 46.84 22.59
#